data_AF-A0A196N3K5-F1
#
_entry.id   AF-A0A196N3K5-F1
#
_cell.length_a   1.000
_cell.length_b   1.000
_cell.length_c   1.000
_cell.angle_alpha   90.00
_cell.angle_beta   90.00
_cell.angle_gamma   90.00
#
_symmetry.space_group_name_H-M   'P 1'
#
loop_
_entity.id
_entity.type
_entity.pdbx_description
1 polymer ?
#
loop_
_entity_poly.entity_id
_entity_poly.type
_entity_poly.pdbx_seq_one_letter_code
_entity_poly.pdbx_strand_id
1 'polypeptide(L)'
;MFQPDLFAAAARVVPEAAPPAPQLDLPAVLNRLSETCERPRYSFMVLQLIAQASDRTGWAGPWIERNGHRVSVRDWLSDALTPVARRDPRRKSLAARARADLEKAGALPVDPEAAERAIEAEVQHRIRLSGRTNVSRAVSELVRAGLVRRHYQGFRVDHHNRGAQRHAVYAVTEEARLALQTGA
;
A
#
# COMPACT_ATOMS: atom_id res chain seq x y z
N MET A 1 72.10 9.89 12.44
CA MET A 1 70.73 9.71 12.96
C MET A 1 69.81 9.69 11.76
N PHE A 2 69.19 8.55 11.48
CA PHE A 2 68.23 8.37 10.39
C PHE A 2 66.84 8.37 11.04
N GLN A 3 66.00 9.35 10.70
CA GLN A 3 64.62 9.38 11.15
C GLN A 3 63.80 8.59 10.11
N PRO A 4 63.21 7.43 10.43
CA PRO A 4 62.37 6.73 9.48
C PRO A 4 61.11 7.55 9.21
N ASP A 5 60.75 7.61 7.93
CA ASP A 5 59.59 8.33 7.40
C ASP A 5 58.30 7.71 7.96
N LEU A 6 57.63 8.44 8.85
CA LEU A 6 56.35 8.06 9.47
C LEU A 6 55.19 7.99 8.46
N PHE A 7 55.43 8.39 7.21
CA PHE A 7 54.46 8.33 6.11
C PHE A 7 54.76 7.23 5.08
N ALA A 8 55.65 6.28 5.39
CA ALA A 8 55.81 5.06 4.59
C ALA A 8 54.47 4.31 4.53
N ALA A 9 53.82 4.45 3.38
CA ALA A 9 52.52 3.92 2.98
C ALA A 9 52.08 2.68 3.75
N ALA A 10 51.22 2.89 4.75
CA ALA A 10 50.36 1.81 5.24
C ALA A 10 49.55 1.31 4.04
N ALA A 11 49.77 0.06 3.64
CA ALA A 11 48.98 -0.59 2.61
C ALA A 11 47.50 -0.35 2.93
N ARG A 12 46.77 0.24 1.97
CA ARG A 12 45.31 0.38 2.06
C ARG A 12 44.75 -1.01 2.28
N VAL A 13 44.38 -1.32 3.52
CA VAL A 13 43.56 -2.47 3.83
C VAL A 13 42.24 -2.19 3.12
N VAL A 14 42.03 -2.83 1.98
CA VAL A 14 40.72 -2.87 1.33
C VAL A 14 39.83 -3.57 2.34
N PRO A 15 38.81 -2.89 2.92
CA PRO A 15 37.93 -3.57 3.85
C PRO A 15 37.34 -4.77 3.13
N GLU A 16 37.54 -5.95 3.71
CA GLU A 16 36.91 -7.19 3.26
C GLU A 16 35.42 -6.90 3.11
N ALA A 17 34.90 -7.17 1.90
CA ALA A 17 33.54 -6.80 1.55
C ALA A 17 32.62 -7.42 2.61
N ALA A 18 31.85 -6.58 3.31
CA ALA A 18 30.91 -7.05 4.31
C ALA A 18 30.06 -8.17 3.68
N PRO A 19 29.81 -9.27 4.41
CA PRO A 19 29.01 -10.37 3.87
C PRO A 19 27.72 -9.79 3.31
N PRO A 20 27.25 -10.25 2.13
CA PRO A 20 26.03 -9.72 1.54
C PRO A 20 24.93 -9.82 2.60
N ALA A 21 24.28 -8.69 2.86
CA ALA A 21 23.16 -8.63 3.80
C ALA A 21 22.20 -9.78 3.46
N PRO A 22 21.68 -10.52 4.47
CA PRO A 22 20.84 -11.67 4.23
C PRO A 22 19.72 -11.25 3.27
N GLN A 23 19.71 -11.88 2.10
CA GLN A 23 18.73 -11.58 1.07
C GLN A 23 17.35 -11.90 1.63
N LEU A 24 16.47 -10.90 1.63
CA LEU A 24 15.09 -11.08 2.01
C LEU A 24 14.44 -12.00 0.96
N ASP A 25 13.96 -13.17 1.38
CA ASP A 25 13.20 -14.10 0.53
C ASP A 25 11.69 -13.99 0.84
N LEU A 26 10.86 -14.63 0.01
CA LEU A 26 9.41 -14.59 0.19
C LEU A 26 8.95 -15.11 1.58
N PRO A 27 9.45 -16.26 2.08
CA PRO A 27 9.16 -16.70 3.44
C PRO A 27 9.49 -15.65 4.52
N ALA A 28 10.65 -14.99 4.43
CA ALA A 28 11.03 -13.95 5.38
C ALA A 28 10.13 -12.71 5.29
N VAL A 29 9.66 -12.33 4.10
CA VAL A 29 8.62 -11.29 3.95
C VAL A 29 7.35 -11.70 4.69
N LEU A 30 6.86 -12.93 4.47
CA LEU A 30 5.62 -13.41 5.10
C LEU A 30 5.74 -13.50 6.63
N ASN A 31 6.90 -13.93 7.15
CA ASN A 31 7.19 -13.96 8.58
C ASN A 31 7.19 -12.54 9.16
N ARG A 32 7.90 -11.61 8.52
CA ARG A 32 7.95 -10.21 8.94
C ARG A 32 6.57 -9.56 8.96
N LEU A 33 5.74 -9.85 7.95
CA LEU A 33 4.36 -9.38 7.91
C LEU A 33 3.51 -10.00 9.03
N SER A 34 3.74 -11.27 9.37
CA SER A 34 3.01 -11.96 10.44
C SER A 34 3.35 -11.41 11.84
N GLU A 35 4.60 -11.00 12.05
CA GLU A 35 5.04 -10.38 13.31
C GLU A 35 4.63 -8.91 13.42
N THR A 36 4.61 -8.20 12.29
CA THR A 36 4.43 -6.74 12.29
C THR A 36 2.98 -6.34 12.04
N CYS A 37 2.25 -6.97 11.14
CA CYS A 37 0.96 -6.46 10.66
C CYS A 37 -0.22 -7.13 11.37
N GLU A 38 -1.27 -6.37 11.71
CA GLU A 38 -2.52 -6.94 12.25
C GLU A 38 -3.22 -7.87 11.23
N ARG A 39 -3.02 -7.61 9.93
CA ARG A 39 -3.64 -8.37 8.83
C ARG A 39 -2.58 -8.79 7.81
N PRO A 40 -1.74 -9.79 8.12
CA PRO A 40 -0.58 -10.14 7.30
C PRO A 40 -0.93 -10.46 5.84
N ARG A 41 -2.02 -11.20 5.60
CA ARG A 41 -2.51 -11.52 4.25
C ARG A 41 -2.93 -10.27 3.47
N TYR A 42 -3.66 -9.36 4.11
CA TYR A 42 -4.10 -8.12 3.47
C TYR A 42 -2.90 -7.20 3.16
N SER A 43 -1.98 -7.06 4.11
CA SER A 43 -0.75 -6.27 3.92
C SER A 43 0.15 -6.86 2.85
N PHE A 44 0.26 -8.20 2.74
CA PHE A 44 0.94 -8.86 1.63
C PHE A 44 0.31 -8.55 0.28
N MET A 45 -1.03 -8.62 0.17
CA MET A 45 -1.72 -8.25 -1.07
C MET A 45 -1.49 -6.79 -1.47
N VAL A 46 -1.54 -5.87 -0.50
CA VAL A 46 -1.24 -4.45 -0.74
C VAL A 46 0.20 -4.30 -1.23
N LEU A 47 1.16 -4.98 -0.59
CA LEU A 47 2.57 -4.97 -1.01
C LEU A 47 2.73 -5.47 -2.46
N GLN A 48 2.08 -6.58 -2.81
CA GLN A 48 2.14 -7.13 -4.17
C GLN A 48 1.58 -6.15 -5.20
N LEU A 49 0.45 -5.50 -4.92
CA LEU A 49 -0.15 -4.51 -5.81
C LEU A 49 0.74 -3.26 -5.97
N ILE A 50 1.36 -2.78 -4.88
CA ILE A 50 2.31 -1.66 -4.95
C ILE A 50 3.53 -2.06 -5.79
N ALA A 51 4.05 -3.28 -5.61
CA ALA A 51 5.18 -3.78 -6.39
C ALA A 51 4.83 -3.90 -7.88
N GLN A 52 3.64 -4.41 -8.21
CA GLN A 52 3.13 -4.47 -9.59
C GLN A 52 3.01 -3.07 -10.21
N ALA A 53 2.45 -2.10 -9.48
CA ALA A 53 2.30 -0.73 -9.94
C ALA A 53 3.63 0.05 -10.02
N SER A 54 4.74 -0.53 -9.56
CA SER A 54 6.04 0.16 -9.52
C SER A 54 6.88 0.00 -10.80
N ASP A 55 6.38 -0.72 -11.83
CA ASP A 55 6.93 -0.88 -13.20
C ASP A 55 8.46 -0.72 -13.30
N ARG A 56 9.20 -1.53 -12.51
CA ARG A 56 10.67 -1.56 -12.40
C ARG A 56 11.36 -0.31 -11.83
N THR A 57 10.71 0.85 -11.83
CA THR A 57 11.24 2.06 -11.19
C THR A 57 11.37 1.92 -9.68
N GLY A 58 10.56 1.03 -9.08
CA GLY A 58 10.44 0.87 -7.64
C GLY A 58 9.47 1.86 -6.99
N TRP A 59 8.80 2.70 -7.79
CA TRP A 59 7.87 3.73 -7.33
C TRP A 59 6.48 3.55 -7.94
N ALA A 60 5.45 3.50 -7.09
CA ALA A 60 4.05 3.49 -7.48
C ALA A 60 3.39 4.83 -7.14
N GLY A 61 2.85 5.49 -8.17
CA GLY A 61 2.04 6.70 -8.05
C GLY A 61 2.78 8.00 -8.41
N PRO A 62 2.15 9.17 -8.15
CA PRO A 62 0.90 9.33 -7.40
C PRO A 62 -0.34 8.89 -8.15
N TRP A 63 -0.22 8.73 -9.45
CA TRP A 63 -1.29 8.38 -10.37
C TRP A 63 -0.99 7.07 -11.10
N ILE A 64 -2.03 6.28 -11.33
CA ILE A 64 -2.00 5.04 -12.11
C ILE A 64 -2.95 5.21 -13.28
N GLU A 65 -2.49 4.88 -14.48
CA GLU A 65 -3.32 4.85 -15.69
C GLU A 65 -4.11 3.53 -15.72
N ARG A 66 -5.44 3.61 -15.80
CA ARG A 66 -6.32 2.44 -15.89
C ARG A 66 -7.46 2.73 -16.85
N ASN A 67 -7.59 1.93 -17.92
CA ASN A 67 -8.65 2.07 -18.93
C ASN A 67 -8.74 3.50 -19.51
N GLY A 68 -7.60 4.16 -19.73
CA GLY A 68 -7.55 5.54 -20.22
C GLY A 68 -7.90 6.62 -19.19
N HIS A 69 -8.10 6.25 -17.92
CA HIS A 69 -8.35 7.19 -16.84
C HIS A 69 -7.21 7.19 -15.82
N ARG A 70 -6.87 8.39 -15.36
CA ARG A 70 -5.87 8.63 -14.33
C ARG A 70 -6.53 8.57 -12.95
N VAL A 71 -6.18 7.56 -12.16
CA VAL A 71 -6.68 7.37 -10.79
C VAL A 71 -5.56 7.49 -9.77
N SER A 72 -5.85 7.96 -8.56
CA SER A 72 -4.81 8.04 -7.53
C SER A 72 -4.37 6.62 -7.12
N VAL A 73 -3.09 6.43 -6.79
CA VAL A 73 -2.58 5.11 -6.38
C VAL A 73 -3.35 4.53 -5.19
N ARG A 74 -3.84 5.38 -4.29
CA ARG A 74 -4.64 4.96 -3.13
C ARG A 74 -6.02 4.44 -3.55
N ASP A 75 -6.67 5.13 -4.48
CA ASP A 75 -7.98 4.73 -4.99
C ASP A 75 -7.86 3.46 -5.82
N TRP A 76 -6.83 3.39 -6.66
CA TRP A 76 -6.50 2.20 -7.41
C TRP A 76 -6.30 0.97 -6.51
N LEU A 77 -5.51 1.08 -5.43
CA LEU A 77 -5.33 0.01 -4.44
C LEU A 77 -6.64 -0.39 -3.76
N SER A 78 -7.46 0.59 -3.37
CA SER A 78 -8.76 0.34 -2.73
C SER A 78 -9.70 -0.44 -3.67
N ASP A 79 -9.74 -0.06 -4.94
CA ASP A 79 -10.57 -0.71 -5.95
C ASP A 79 -10.05 -2.11 -6.29
N ALA A 80 -8.74 -2.29 -6.45
CA ALA A 80 -8.12 -3.59 -6.74
C ALA A 80 -8.37 -4.62 -5.63
N LEU A 81 -8.50 -4.18 -4.37
CA LEU A 81 -8.77 -5.05 -3.22
C LEU A 81 -10.26 -5.28 -2.95
N THR A 82 -11.15 -4.57 -3.65
CA THR A 82 -12.61 -4.70 -3.47
C THR A 82 -13.12 -6.13 -3.71
N PRO A 83 -12.70 -6.88 -4.74
CA PRO A 83 -13.16 -8.26 -4.96
C PRO A 83 -12.90 -9.20 -3.78
N VAL A 84 -11.81 -8.97 -3.04
CA VAL A 84 -11.48 -9.74 -1.84
C VAL A 84 -12.39 -9.37 -0.67
N ALA A 85 -12.79 -8.11 -0.56
CA ALA A 85 -13.82 -7.66 0.37
C ALA A 85 -15.24 -8.11 -0.02
N ARG A 86 -15.52 -8.38 -1.32
CA ARG A 86 -16.85 -8.84 -1.78
C ARG A 86 -17.24 -10.21 -1.24
N ARG A 87 -16.26 -11.07 -0.96
CA ARG A 87 -16.48 -12.40 -0.35
C ARG A 87 -16.69 -12.33 1.18
N ASP A 88 -16.65 -11.13 1.77
CA ASP A 88 -16.82 -10.94 3.21
C ASP A 88 -18.32 -11.10 3.60
N PRO A 89 -18.67 -11.98 4.56
CA PRO A 89 -20.00 -12.08 5.14
C PRO A 89 -20.57 -10.74 5.62
N ARG A 90 -19.70 -9.76 5.93
CA ARG A 90 -20.06 -8.39 6.31
C ARG A 90 -20.76 -7.59 5.21
N ARG A 91 -20.69 -8.01 3.94
CA ARG A 91 -21.39 -7.30 2.85
C ARG A 91 -22.90 -7.37 3.00
N LYS A 92 -23.45 -8.51 3.43
CA LYS A 92 -24.91 -8.66 3.66
C LYS A 92 -25.39 -7.71 4.76
N SER A 93 -24.64 -7.62 5.86
CA SER A 93 -24.96 -6.68 6.94
C SER A 93 -24.75 -5.23 6.53
N LEU A 94 -23.79 -4.94 5.65
CA LEU A 94 -23.59 -3.61 5.09
C LEU A 94 -24.73 -3.19 4.16
N ALA A 95 -25.25 -4.10 3.33
CA ALA A 95 -26.40 -3.85 2.46
C ALA A 95 -27.68 -3.59 3.27
N ALA A 96 -27.92 -4.38 4.33
CA ALA A 96 -29.05 -4.15 5.24
C ALA A 96 -28.97 -2.76 5.91
N ARG A 97 -27.77 -2.34 6.35
CA ARG A 97 -27.56 -1.00 6.92
C ARG A 97 -27.71 0.10 5.89
N ALA A 98 -27.16 -0.06 4.69
CA ALA A 98 -27.27 0.91 3.61
C ALA A 98 -28.75 1.15 3.24
N ARG A 99 -29.54 0.08 3.16
CA ARG A 99 -30.97 0.17 2.95
C ARG A 99 -31.67 0.96 4.06
N ALA A 100 -31.45 0.59 5.33
CA ALA A 100 -32.07 1.27 6.47
C ALA A 100 -31.72 2.78 6.51
N ASP A 101 -30.48 3.13 6.19
CA ASP A 101 -30.03 4.53 6.14
C ASP A 101 -30.69 5.30 4.98
N LEU A 102 -30.80 4.69 3.79
CA LEU A 102 -31.48 5.30 2.63
C LEU A 102 -32.98 5.49 2.88
N GLU A 103 -33.64 4.51 3.51
CA GLU A 103 -35.03 4.60 3.93
C GLU A 103 -35.23 5.74 4.95
N LYS A 104 -34.37 5.80 5.97
CA LYS A 104 -34.41 6.87 6.98
C LYS A 104 -34.17 8.26 6.38
N ALA A 105 -33.33 8.36 5.35
CA ALA A 105 -33.06 9.61 4.64
C ALA A 105 -34.13 9.97 3.60
N GLY A 106 -35.14 9.13 3.38
CA GLY A 106 -36.14 9.31 2.32
C GLY A 106 -35.55 9.27 0.91
N ALA A 107 -34.35 8.69 0.76
CA ALA A 107 -33.58 8.67 -0.48
C ALA A 107 -33.71 7.34 -1.24
N LEU A 108 -34.51 6.39 -0.75
CA LEU A 108 -34.76 5.12 -1.42
C LEU A 108 -35.85 5.30 -2.50
N PRO A 109 -35.56 5.03 -3.79
CA PRO A 109 -36.55 5.05 -4.85
C PRO A 109 -37.73 4.10 -4.61
N VAL A 110 -38.90 4.45 -5.13
CA VAL A 110 -40.10 3.60 -5.08
C VAL A 110 -39.99 2.41 -6.04
N ASP A 111 -39.33 2.61 -7.19
CA ASP A 111 -39.04 1.54 -8.14
C ASP A 111 -38.08 0.51 -7.49
N PRO A 112 -38.49 -0.77 -7.38
CA PRO A 112 -37.67 -1.81 -6.75
C PRO A 112 -36.29 -1.99 -7.40
N GLU A 113 -36.18 -1.86 -8.73
CA GLU A 113 -34.88 -2.00 -9.39
C GLU A 113 -33.98 -0.79 -9.15
N ALA A 114 -34.53 0.43 -9.20
CA ALA A 114 -33.80 1.64 -8.83
C ALA A 114 -33.37 1.62 -7.36
N ALA A 115 -34.20 1.08 -6.48
CA ALA A 115 -33.88 0.92 -5.07
C ALA A 115 -32.67 -0.02 -4.87
N GLU A 116 -32.66 -1.16 -5.55
CA GLU A 116 -31.53 -2.10 -5.47
C GLU A 116 -30.25 -1.48 -6.04
N ARG A 117 -30.34 -0.74 -7.17
CA ARG A 117 -29.20 0.00 -7.72
C ARG A 117 -28.66 1.05 -6.76
N ALA A 118 -29.54 1.77 -6.06
CA ALA A 118 -29.15 2.78 -5.07
C ALA A 118 -28.47 2.15 -3.85
N ILE A 119 -29.01 1.05 -3.33
CA ILE A 119 -28.42 0.29 -2.22
C ILE A 119 -27.04 -0.23 -2.63
N GLU A 120 -26.91 -0.83 -3.81
CA GLU A 120 -25.63 -1.34 -4.30
C GLU A 120 -24.61 -0.22 -4.48
N ALA A 121 -25.01 0.94 -5.03
CA ALA A 121 -24.14 2.10 -5.16
C ALA A 121 -23.61 2.60 -3.81
N GLU A 122 -24.48 2.66 -2.80
CA GLU A 122 -24.13 3.06 -1.43
C GLU A 122 -23.22 2.03 -0.75
N VAL A 123 -23.49 0.74 -0.92
CA VAL A 123 -22.62 -0.35 -0.44
C VAL A 123 -21.24 -0.23 -1.08
N GLN A 124 -21.16 -0.04 -2.40
CA GLN A 124 -19.88 0.16 -3.08
C GLN A 124 -19.17 1.43 -2.60
N HIS A 125 -19.91 2.52 -2.35
CA HIS A 125 -19.34 3.75 -1.79
C HIS A 125 -18.71 3.52 -0.42
N ARG A 126 -19.42 2.86 0.50
CA ARG A 126 -18.90 2.50 1.84
C ARG A 126 -17.71 1.54 1.79
N ILE A 127 -17.73 0.57 0.88
CA ILE A 127 -16.59 -0.32 0.64
C ILE A 127 -15.37 0.48 0.16
N ARG A 128 -15.54 1.42 -0.77
CA ARG A 128 -14.42 2.29 -1.22
C ARG A 128 -13.90 3.17 -0.09
N LEU A 129 -14.77 3.79 0.70
CA LEU A 129 -14.35 4.63 1.84
C LEU A 129 -13.57 3.82 2.88
N SER A 130 -14.09 2.67 3.29
CA SER A 130 -13.41 1.78 4.23
C SER A 130 -12.13 1.19 3.62
N GLY A 131 -12.13 0.90 2.32
CA GLY A 131 -10.97 0.47 1.54
C GLY A 131 -9.82 1.48 1.60
N ARG A 132 -10.08 2.78 1.41
CA ARG A 132 -9.06 3.84 1.55
C ARG A 132 -8.42 3.84 2.94
N THR A 133 -9.22 3.69 3.99
CA THR A 133 -8.73 3.62 5.37
C THR A 133 -7.92 2.35 5.62
N ASN A 134 -8.40 1.20 5.16
CA ASN A 134 -7.71 -0.09 5.29
C ASN A 134 -6.36 -0.08 4.54
N VAL A 135 -6.33 0.44 3.31
CA VAL A 135 -5.09 0.63 2.54
C VAL A 135 -4.13 1.56 3.28
N SER A 136 -4.62 2.70 3.79
CA SER A 136 -3.77 3.63 4.55
C SER A 136 -3.15 2.97 5.79
N ARG A 137 -3.92 2.14 6.52
CA ARG A 137 -3.43 1.36 7.66
C ARG A 137 -2.39 0.34 7.23
N ALA A 138 -2.72 -0.51 6.25
CA ALA A 138 -1.82 -1.54 5.74
C ALA A 138 -0.50 -0.95 5.24
N VAL A 139 -0.53 0.15 4.47
CA VAL A 139 0.70 0.84 4.06
C VAL A 139 1.47 1.39 5.26
N SER A 140 0.80 1.80 6.34
CA SER A 140 1.50 2.29 7.54
C SER A 140 2.22 1.14 8.25
N GLU A 141 1.62 -0.05 8.28
CA GLU A 141 2.27 -1.27 8.77
C GLU A 141 3.42 -1.71 7.87
N LEU A 142 3.25 -1.66 6.54
CA LEU A 142 4.32 -1.97 5.57
C LEU A 142 5.51 -1.01 5.69
N VAL A 143 5.25 0.27 5.99
CA VAL A 143 6.29 1.25 6.30
C VAL A 143 7.00 0.90 7.60
N ARG A 144 6.26 0.49 8.65
CA ARG A 144 6.85 0.05 9.91
C ARG A 144 7.67 -1.24 9.75
N ALA A 145 7.24 -2.15 8.87
CA ALA A 145 7.96 -3.38 8.52
C ALA A 145 9.19 -3.12 7.62
N GLY A 146 9.43 -1.89 7.20
CA GLY A 146 10.56 -1.53 6.31
C GLY A 146 10.43 -2.07 4.89
N LEU A 147 9.23 -2.48 4.45
CA LEU A 147 9.00 -3.06 3.12
C LEU A 147 8.59 -1.99 2.09
N VAL A 148 8.06 -0.86 2.55
CA VAL A 148 7.60 0.25 1.72
C VAL A 148 8.06 1.58 2.33
N ARG A 149 8.44 2.55 1.48
CA ARG A 149 8.62 3.95 1.85
C ARG A 149 7.44 4.77 1.33
N ARG A 150 7.01 5.76 2.11
CA ARG A 150 5.89 6.63 1.76
C ARG A 150 6.37 8.05 1.50
N HIS A 151 6.06 8.53 0.30
CA HIS A 151 6.34 9.89 -0.16
C HIS A 151 5.02 10.59 -0.53
N TYR A 152 5.11 11.89 -0.78
CA TYR A 152 3.96 12.73 -1.09
C TYR A 152 4.34 13.74 -2.18
N GLN A 153 3.57 13.80 -3.26
CA GLN A 153 3.74 14.73 -4.37
C GLN A 153 2.59 15.73 -4.42
N GLY A 154 2.90 17.00 -4.71
CA GLY A 154 1.94 18.11 -4.83
C GLY A 154 2.23 19.25 -3.86
N PHE A 155 1.40 20.30 -3.91
CA PHE A 155 1.51 21.47 -3.05
C PHE A 155 1.11 21.13 -1.60
N ARG A 156 1.89 21.63 -0.63
CA ARG A 156 1.61 21.44 0.80
C ARG A 156 0.70 22.59 1.26
N VAL A 157 -0.50 22.25 1.70
CA VAL A 157 -1.36 23.19 2.46
C VAL A 157 -1.09 22.98 3.95
N ASP A 158 -1.17 24.01 4.78
CA ASP A 158 -0.97 23.82 6.23
C ASP A 158 -2.15 23.05 6.83
N HIS A 159 -1.98 21.74 6.96
CA HIS A 159 -2.95 20.83 7.53
C HIS A 159 -2.26 19.82 8.44
N HIS A 160 -2.82 19.59 9.63
CA HIS A 160 -2.34 18.60 10.60
C HIS A 160 -2.33 17.14 10.07
N ASN A 161 -3.04 16.84 8.99
CA ASN A 161 -3.16 15.47 8.49
C ASN A 161 -1.92 15.04 7.71
N ARG A 162 -1.49 13.79 7.90
CA ARG A 162 -0.34 13.19 7.19
C ARG A 162 -0.56 13.27 5.66
N GLY A 163 0.26 14.07 4.99
CA GLY A 163 0.20 14.29 3.54
C GLY A 163 -0.34 15.68 3.15
N ALA A 164 -1.13 16.32 3.99
CA ALA A 164 -1.54 17.72 3.81
C ALA A 164 -2.10 18.04 2.40
N GLN A 165 -3.10 17.25 1.97
CA GLN A 165 -3.71 17.24 0.62
C GLN A 165 -2.82 16.80 -0.56
N ARG A 166 -1.55 16.43 -0.32
CA ARG A 166 -0.68 15.84 -1.35
C ARG A 166 -1.07 14.41 -1.69
N HIS A 167 -0.76 13.99 -2.90
CA HIS A 167 -0.98 12.63 -3.37
C HIS A 167 0.13 11.71 -2.88
N ALA A 168 -0.25 10.52 -2.42
CA ALA A 168 0.72 9.54 -1.93
C ALA A 168 1.50 8.94 -3.10
N VAL A 169 2.79 8.72 -2.89
CA VAL A 169 3.67 7.93 -3.76
C VAL A 169 4.32 6.88 -2.87
N TYR A 170 4.35 5.63 -3.32
CA TYR A 170 4.92 4.52 -2.55
C TYR A 170 6.16 4.01 -3.25
N ALA A 171 7.21 3.72 -2.50
CA ALA A 171 8.38 3.05 -3.03
C ALA A 171 8.56 1.70 -2.34
N VAL A 172 8.64 0.60 -3.09
CA VAL A 172 8.96 -0.71 -2.52
C VAL A 172 10.47 -0.75 -2.28
N THR A 173 10.91 -1.26 -1.13
CA THR A 173 12.35 -1.40 -0.88
C THR A 173 12.95 -2.44 -1.82
N GLU A 174 14.23 -2.28 -2.16
CA GLU A 174 14.89 -3.20 -3.10
C GLU A 174 14.89 -4.64 -2.59
N GLU A 175 15.12 -4.84 -1.30
CA GLU A 175 15.03 -6.14 -0.63
C GLU A 175 13.64 -6.78 -0.82
N ALA A 176 12.57 -6.03 -0.56
CA ALA A 176 11.21 -6.53 -0.75
C ALA A 176 10.91 -6.78 -2.24
N ARG A 177 11.39 -5.91 -3.14
CA ARG A 177 11.18 -6.05 -4.58
C ARG A 177 11.82 -7.33 -5.14
N LEU A 178 13.05 -7.65 -4.70
CA LEU A 178 13.75 -8.87 -5.07
C LEU A 178 13.06 -10.11 -4.48
N ALA A 179 12.68 -10.07 -3.20
CA ALA A 179 11.96 -11.17 -2.53
C ALA A 179 10.69 -11.59 -3.29
N LEU A 180 9.94 -10.61 -3.81
CA LEU A 180 8.69 -10.84 -4.55
C LEU A 180 8.90 -11.31 -5.99
N GLN A 181 10.09 -11.10 -6.58
CA GLN A 181 10.43 -11.59 -7.92
C GLN A 181 10.90 -13.04 -7.90
N THR A 182 11.67 -13.42 -6.87
CA THR A 182 12.23 -14.78 -6.75
C THR A 182 11.16 -15.83 -6.42
N GLY A 183 10.03 -15.41 -5.83
CA GLY A 183 8.91 -16.30 -5.49
C GLY A 183 7.74 -16.30 -6.50
N ALA A 184 7.88 -15.67 -7.66
CA ALA A 184 6.84 -15.55 -8.69
C ALA A 184 6.97 -16.62 -9.80
#